data_AF-A0A7J2LCA8-F1
#
_entry.id   AF-A0A7J2LCA8-F1
#
_cell.length_a   1.000
_cell.length_b   1.000
_cell.length_c   1.000
_cell.angle_alpha   90.00
_cell.angle_beta   90.00
_cell.angle_gamma   90.00
#
_symmetry.space_group_name_H-M   'P 1'
#
loop_
_entity.id
_entity.type
_entity.pdbx_description
1 polymer ?
#
loop_
_entity_poly.entity_id
_entity_poly.type
_entity_poly.pdbx_seq_one_letter_code
_entity_poly.pdbx_strand_id
1 'polypeptide(L)'
;MTAFEHYFRKLSEIIDFEGYPWPKFLREAPEDFTWVTLDGVGDALILNCGTCDGPSDPRHPVCGECVKKRVHMARKAYEREYGKPGKKWRVIMLVRVYDGSEF
;
A
#
# COMPACT_ATOMS: atom_id res chain seq x y z
N MET A 1 -3.06 -14.01 -19.64
CA MET A 1 -3.63 -12.70 -20.00
C MET A 1 -5.12 -12.70 -19.66
N THR A 2 -5.61 -11.67 -18.98
CA THR A 2 -7.02 -11.56 -18.57
C THR A 2 -7.92 -11.02 -19.69
N ALA A 3 -9.23 -11.23 -19.59
CA ALA A 3 -10.20 -10.66 -20.54
C ALA A 3 -10.12 -9.12 -20.64
N PHE A 4 -9.73 -8.48 -19.54
CA PHE A 4 -9.50 -7.05 -19.45
C PHE A 4 -8.31 -6.60 -20.31
N GLU A 5 -7.20 -7.33 -20.29
CA GLU A 5 -6.02 -7.03 -21.11
C GLU A 5 -6.29 -7.21 -22.61
N HIS A 6 -7.13 -8.18 -22.97
CA HIS A 6 -7.56 -8.38 -24.35
C HIS A 6 -8.39 -7.20 -24.87
N TYR A 7 -9.29 -6.67 -24.04
CA TYR A 7 -10.12 -5.52 -24.38
C TYR A 7 -9.27 -4.25 -24.62
N PHE A 8 -8.35 -3.94 -23.71
CA PHE A 8 -7.53 -2.73 -23.81
C PHE A 8 -6.53 -2.77 -24.95
N ARG A 9 -5.93 -3.94 -25.25
CA ARG A 9 -5.08 -4.09 -26.44
C ARG A 9 -5.84 -3.79 -27.72
N LYS A 10 -7.09 -4.28 -27.81
CA LYS A 10 -7.94 -3.99 -28.98
C LYS A 10 -8.36 -2.53 -29.05
N LEU A 11 -8.58 -1.90 -27.90
CA LEU A 11 -8.88 -0.49 -27.85
C LEU A 11 -7.69 0.36 -28.33
N SER A 12 -6.46 0.06 -27.89
CA SER A 12 -5.24 0.80 -28.31
C SER A 12 -4.95 0.70 -29.81
N GLU A 13 -5.24 -0.45 -30.43
CA GLU A 13 -5.13 -0.65 -31.88
C GLU A 13 -6.09 0.27 -32.66
N ILE A 14 -7.26 0.60 -32.09
CA ILE A 14 -8.30 1.38 -32.78
C ILE A 14 -8.03 2.89 -32.68
N ILE A 15 -7.44 3.34 -31.58
CA ILE A 15 -7.27 4.78 -31.27
C ILE A 15 -5.90 5.32 -31.67
N ASP A 16 -5.10 4.53 -32.40
CA ASP A 16 -3.72 4.84 -32.83
C ASP A 16 -2.84 5.43 -31.71
N PHE A 17 -3.01 4.86 -30.52
CA PHE A 17 -2.31 5.30 -29.31
C PHE A 17 -1.15 4.34 -29.05
N GLU A 18 0.05 4.76 -29.44
CA GLU A 18 1.30 4.00 -29.20
C GLU A 18 1.79 4.07 -27.74
N GLY A 19 1.11 4.83 -26.89
CA GLY A 19 1.39 4.86 -25.46
C GLY A 19 0.82 3.64 -24.75
N TYR A 20 1.52 3.09 -23.77
CA TYR A 20 0.90 2.20 -22.78
C TYR A 20 0.03 3.09 -21.88
N PRO A 21 -1.33 3.04 -21.91
CA PRO A 21 -2.16 3.93 -21.10
C PRO A 21 -2.26 3.42 -19.65
N TRP A 22 -1.28 2.66 -19.20
CA TRP A 22 -1.19 2.37 -17.79
C TRP A 22 -0.53 3.59 -17.15
N PRO A 23 -1.16 4.25 -16.15
CA PRO A 23 -0.36 5.02 -15.22
C PRO A 23 0.70 4.04 -14.72
N LYS A 24 1.94 4.24 -15.16
CA LYS A 24 3.08 3.63 -14.48
C LYS A 24 3.04 4.29 -13.12
N PHE A 25 2.33 3.66 -12.19
CA PHE A 25 2.63 3.84 -10.78
C PHE A 25 4.11 3.52 -10.73
N LEU A 26 4.94 4.57 -10.67
CA LEU A 26 6.32 4.43 -10.26
C LEU A 26 6.22 3.57 -9.01
N ARG A 27 6.68 2.32 -9.11
CA ARG A 27 6.76 1.42 -7.96
C ARG A 27 7.85 2.02 -7.08
N GLU A 28 7.48 3.06 -6.35
CA GLU A 28 8.08 3.31 -5.07
C GLU A 28 7.96 1.99 -4.31
N ALA A 29 9.09 1.51 -3.83
CA ALA A 29 9.30 0.22 -3.21
C ALA A 29 8.14 -0.17 -2.29
N PRO A 30 7.93 -1.48 -2.01
CA PRO A 30 6.85 -1.95 -1.15
C PRO A 30 7.05 -1.39 0.26
N GLU A 31 6.60 -0.17 0.49
CA GLU A 31 6.81 0.46 1.77
C GLU A 31 6.07 -0.40 2.80
N ASP A 32 6.78 -0.75 3.87
CA ASP A 32 6.20 -1.47 5.01
C ASP A 32 4.92 -0.77 5.52
N PHE A 33 4.75 0.50 5.17
CA PHE A 33 3.60 1.32 5.51
C PHE A 33 3.37 2.43 4.50
N THR A 34 2.16 2.98 4.46
CA THR A 34 1.84 4.28 3.86
C THR A 34 0.82 4.99 4.75
N TRP A 35 0.71 6.32 4.70
CA TRP A 35 -0.34 7.05 5.42
C TRP A 35 -1.19 7.86 4.46
N VAL A 36 -2.50 7.84 4.68
CA VAL A 36 -3.49 8.50 3.83
C VAL A 36 -4.57 9.13 4.70
N THR A 37 -5.19 10.20 4.20
CA THR A 37 -6.40 10.74 4.81
C THR A 37 -7.61 10.14 4.09
N LEU A 38 -8.39 9.34 4.81
CA LEU A 38 -9.62 8.74 4.28
C LEU A 38 -10.82 9.60 4.64
N ASP A 39 -11.70 9.84 3.66
CA ASP A 39 -12.92 10.60 3.91
C ASP A 39 -13.82 9.89 4.94
N GLY A 40 -14.39 10.65 5.87
CA GLY A 40 -15.18 10.14 7.00
C GLY A 40 -14.42 9.39 8.11
N VAL A 41 -13.14 9.04 7.91
CA VAL A 41 -12.32 8.28 8.89
C VAL A 41 -11.15 9.13 9.43
N GLY A 42 -10.62 10.02 8.59
CA GLY A 42 -9.46 10.85 8.90
C GLY A 42 -8.14 10.16 8.56
N ASP A 43 -7.08 10.59 9.24
CA ASP A 43 -5.73 10.09 8.97
C ASP A 43 -5.53 8.64 9.42
N ALA A 44 -5.21 7.77 8.47
CA ALA A 44 -4.97 6.37 8.67
C ALA A 44 -3.53 5.99 8.29
N LEU A 45 -2.98 5.02 9.02
CA LEU A 45 -1.74 4.33 8.68
C LEU A 45 -2.08 2.97 8.12
N ILE A 46 -1.66 2.71 6.88
CA ILE A 46 -1.78 1.41 6.22
C ILE A 46 -0.45 0.71 6.39
N LEU A 47 -0.45 -0.53 6.89
CA LEU A 47 0.73 -1.35 7.09
C LEU A 47 0.67 -2.56 6.16
N ASN A 48 1.72 -2.78 5.37
CA ASN A 48 1.81 -3.95 4.51
C ASN A 48 2.29 -5.16 5.33
N CYS A 49 1.45 -6.20 5.40
CA CYS A 49 1.77 -7.47 6.05
C CYS A 49 2.80 -8.29 5.27
N GLY A 50 2.97 -8.01 3.96
CA GLY A 50 3.84 -8.78 3.08
C GLY A 50 3.50 -10.27 3.07
N THR A 51 4.52 -11.10 2.95
CA THR A 51 4.42 -12.56 2.86
C THR A 51 4.45 -13.27 4.22
N CYS A 52 4.23 -12.58 5.34
CA CYS A 52 4.28 -13.24 6.64
C CYS A 52 3.06 -14.16 6.86
N ASP A 53 3.26 -15.29 7.53
CA ASP A 53 2.20 -16.27 7.88
C ASP A 53 1.24 -15.80 8.98
N GLY A 54 1.42 -14.57 9.48
CA GLY A 54 0.57 -14.01 10.51
C GLY A 54 -0.88 -13.82 10.02
N PRO A 55 -1.88 -13.93 10.91
CA PRO A 55 -3.30 -13.86 10.55
C PRO A 55 -3.77 -12.44 10.17
N SER A 56 -2.86 -11.46 10.06
CA SER A 56 -3.20 -10.04 9.86
C SER A 56 -4.17 -9.50 10.92
N ASP A 57 -4.03 -9.98 12.16
CA ASP A 57 -4.83 -9.56 13.31
C ASP A 57 -3.92 -8.97 14.38
N PRO A 58 -4.06 -7.69 14.77
CA PRO A 58 -3.19 -7.05 15.77
C PRO A 58 -3.29 -7.68 17.17
N ARG A 59 -4.32 -8.49 17.44
CA ARG A 59 -4.46 -9.27 18.70
C ARG A 59 -3.51 -10.46 18.73
N HIS A 60 -3.05 -10.93 17.57
CA HIS A 60 -2.07 -12.01 17.48
C HIS A 60 -0.67 -11.47 17.84
N PRO A 61 0.11 -12.12 18.74
CA PRO A 61 1.38 -11.59 19.22
C PRO A 61 2.38 -11.21 18.11
N VAL A 62 2.49 -12.07 17.08
CA VAL A 62 3.37 -11.82 15.92
C VAL A 62 2.98 -10.54 15.18
N CYS A 63 1.69 -10.37 14.89
CA CYS A 63 1.19 -9.19 14.20
C CYS A 63 1.28 -7.95 15.09
N GLY A 64 1.05 -8.08 16.40
CA GLY A 64 1.22 -7.00 17.37
C GLY A 64 2.64 -6.43 17.39
N GLU A 65 3.66 -7.29 17.36
CA GLU A 65 5.06 -6.86 17.28
C GLU A 65 5.38 -6.21 15.92
N CYS A 66 4.89 -6.79 14.81
CA CYS A 66 5.01 -6.17 13.49
C CYS A 66 4.39 -4.78 13.44
N VAL A 67 3.19 -4.61 14.00
CA VAL A 67 2.49 -3.31 14.09
C VAL A 67 3.32 -2.31 14.89
N LYS A 68 3.79 -2.67 16.09
CA LYS A 68 4.60 -1.76 16.92
C LYS A 68 5.84 -1.28 16.17
N LYS A 69 6.57 -2.21 15.54
CA LYS A 69 7.79 -1.91 14.77
C LYS A 69 7.50 -0.95 13.62
N ARG A 70 6.49 -1.25 12.81
CA ARG A 70 6.16 -0.45 11.61
C ARG A 70 5.53 0.90 11.95
N VAL A 71 4.72 0.98 13.00
CA VAL A 71 4.22 2.27 13.51
C VAL A 71 5.37 3.17 13.96
N HIS A 72 6.37 2.62 14.65
CA HIS A 72 7.56 3.38 15.05
C HIS A 72 8.35 3.89 13.84
N MET A 73 8.52 3.04 12.82
CA MET A 73 9.16 3.43 11.56
C MET A 73 8.38 4.55 10.86
N ALA A 74 7.05 4.41 10.75
CA ALA A 74 6.18 5.41 10.16
C ALA A 74 6.25 6.75 10.88
N ARG A 75 6.27 6.76 12.22
CA ARG A 75 6.43 7.99 13.01
C ARG A 75 7.73 8.72 12.69
N LYS A 76 8.83 7.97 12.64
CA LYS A 76 10.15 8.52 12.29
C LYS A 76 10.23 9.00 10.84
N ALA A 77 9.50 8.37 9.93
CA ALA A 77 9.40 8.82 8.54
C ALA A 77 8.62 10.14 8.47
N TYR A 78 7.46 10.20 9.12
CA TYR A 78 6.65 11.41 9.21
C TYR A 78 7.40 12.59 9.86
N GLU A 79 8.15 12.34 10.94
CA GLU A 79 9.00 13.36 11.57
C GLU A 79 10.05 13.92 10.62
N ARG A 80 10.69 13.05 9.85
CA ARG A 80 11.71 13.44 8.87
C ARG A 80 11.12 14.23 7.70
N GLU A 81 9.93 13.85 7.22
CA GLU A 81 9.28 14.49 6.08
C GLU A 81 8.66 15.84 6.43
N TYR A 82 8.02 15.97 7.60
CA TYR A 82 7.25 17.16 7.97
C TYR A 82 7.92 18.02 9.05
N GLY A 83 9.04 17.59 9.65
CA GLY A 83 9.72 18.31 10.73
C GLY A 83 8.88 18.47 12.00
N LYS A 84 7.79 17.70 12.12
CA LYS A 84 6.83 17.74 13.24
C LYS A 84 6.96 16.48 14.09
N PRO A 85 6.69 16.54 15.40
CA PRO A 85 6.71 15.35 16.25
C PRO A 85 5.78 14.25 15.71
N GLY A 86 6.19 13.00 15.88
CA GLY A 86 5.62 11.83 15.22
C GLY A 86 4.11 11.74 15.32
N LYS A 87 3.47 11.53 14.17
CA LYS A 87 2.01 11.44 14.06
C LYS A 87 1.47 10.26 14.87
N LYS A 88 0.38 10.51 15.61
CA LYS A 88 -0.41 9.46 16.25
C LYS A 88 -1.63 9.18 15.37
N TRP A 89 -1.54 8.14 14.54
CA TRP A 89 -2.68 7.67 13.78
C TRP A 89 -3.69 6.99 14.72
N ARG A 90 -4.96 7.42 14.62
CA ARG A 90 -6.07 6.78 15.35
C ARG A 90 -6.53 5.49 14.69
N VAL A 91 -6.32 5.38 13.38
CA VAL A 91 -6.70 4.23 12.56
C VAL A 91 -5.45 3.60 11.98
N ILE A 92 -5.26 2.31 12.23
CA ILE A 92 -4.19 1.50 11.67
C ILE A 92 -4.85 0.33 10.94
N MET A 93 -4.53 0.15 9.68
CA MET A 93 -5.05 -0.93 8.84
C MET A 93 -3.92 -1.87 8.45
N LEU A 94 -4.16 -3.16 8.62
CA LEU A 94 -3.28 -4.21 8.12
C LEU A 94 -3.78 -4.63 6.73
N VAL A 95 -2.91 -4.57 5.72
CA VAL A 95 -3.24 -4.98 4.36
C VAL A 95 -2.20 -5.97 3.85
N ARG A 96 -2.64 -6.94 3.06
CA ARG A 96 -1.74 -7.76 2.24
C ARG A 96 -1.92 -7.34 0.80
N VAL A 97 -0.90 -6.70 0.25
CA VAL A 97 -0.88 -6.32 -1.16
C VAL A 97 -0.32 -7.50 -1.93
N TYR A 98 -1.18 -8.17 -2.70
CA TYR A 98 -0.75 -9.16 -3.67
C TYR A 98 -0.40 -8.41 -4.95
N ASP A 99 0.87 -8.41 -5.34
CA ASP A 99 1.19 -8.16 -6.73
C ASP A 99 1.09 -9.48 -7.50
N GLY A 100 0.50 -9.44 -8.69
CA GLY A 100 0.23 -10.64 -9.50
C GLY A 100 1.49 -11.36 -10.01
N SER A 101 2.64 -11.26 -9.34
CA SER A 101 3.86 -12.01 -9.62
C SER A 101 3.88 -13.43 -9.07
N GLU A 102 2.85 -13.82 -8.31
CA GLU A 102 2.68 -15.19 -7.77
C GLU A 102 1.58 -16.01 -8.48
N PHE A 103 1.18 -15.62 -9.71
CA PHE A 103 0.32 -16.42 -10.59
C PHE A 103 0.78 -16.39 -12.05
#